data_AF-A0A8H9GC21-F1
#
_entry.id   AF-A0A8H9GC21-F1
#
_cell.length_a   1.000
_cell.length_b   1.000
_cell.length_c   1.000
_cell.angle_alpha   90.00
_cell.angle_beta   90.00
_cell.angle_gamma   90.00
#
_symmetry.space_group_name_H-M   'P 1'
#
loop_
_entity.id
_entity.type
_entity.pdbx_description
1 polymer ?
#
loop_
_entity_poly.entity_id
_entity_poly.type
_entity_poly.pdbx_seq_one_letter_code
_entity_poly.pdbx_strand_id
1 'polypeptide(L)'
;MTTTADLAARLRAMPDDALERLVVARRLPAAALAESGPQHVADFFDLAEALRTDDAVDAAIEHLPRAALLALRDGGAPAALAPAVELGLADADGGVDDAVTDRLAAHPDVVDAADRPGGTPPARPAAPVDDDAARATGAEHAFSTMTVLAELLHAVDAGEVRELVKGGIGTPLAKTLGERLGTAPEVVPDRLALLRRTGLASLDQGTWSVSGPGRAWLVAPWPDRWTTMVAAWRASLDPAVGEVLELAGPDWHDLVATGRWAYPAGARWLDAELLTVAGTGAVLGLAVDGTLTTTGAALLTDAPDAGARAAADLPETVPGVYLQHDLTVIAPGPLAPADDAELRAVATLEAPGLAARYRISEESLARAFRAGLDRDAVLGSLERLSVSGVPQPLAYLVDQVAERDGSIVVDLGVGGVGSVVRGTADQLDLIGVDAELRQMSWDRPDLTTLTTRYPAQVVHTALRDARYPAVLTTAAQATVAAAPPVRRAAGRDPRDAARALVERLRLTTERAEGEPEQEWLGRQIDLAVRGRTPIRLTVRMPDGTERPFSIVPTSVAAGRVRGKDTTVDVERTLPLSLVVAVESDA
;
A
#
# COMPACT_ATOMS: atom_id res chain seq x y z
N MET A 1 32.53 -9.05 22.54
CA MET A 1 31.92 -7.81 22.02
C MET A 1 31.82 -7.98 20.54
N THR A 2 30.61 -7.92 20.00
CA THR A 2 30.39 -8.10 18.55
C THR A 2 30.77 -6.80 17.87
N THR A 3 31.85 -6.79 17.10
CA THR A 3 32.33 -5.60 16.38
C THR A 3 31.59 -5.42 15.05
N THR A 4 31.75 -4.26 14.40
CA THR A 4 31.22 -4.04 13.03
C THR A 4 31.67 -5.13 12.04
N ALA A 5 32.91 -5.64 12.19
CA ALA A 5 33.43 -6.72 11.35
C ALA A 5 32.69 -8.05 11.59
N ASP A 6 32.36 -8.37 12.84
CA ASP A 6 31.61 -9.57 13.19
C ASP A 6 30.16 -9.50 12.68
N LEU A 7 29.51 -8.33 12.78
CA LEU A 7 28.19 -8.11 12.19
C LEU A 7 28.23 -8.23 10.66
N ALA A 8 29.21 -7.62 9.99
CA ALA A 8 29.35 -7.72 8.53
C ALA A 8 29.56 -9.17 8.06
N ALA A 9 30.36 -9.97 8.78
CA ALA A 9 30.56 -11.38 8.48
C ALA A 9 29.26 -12.19 8.63
N ARG A 10 28.46 -11.93 9.69
CA ARG A 10 27.14 -12.57 9.88
C ARG A 10 26.16 -12.19 8.77
N LEU A 11 26.07 -10.91 8.41
CA LEU A 11 25.20 -10.44 7.33
C LEU A 11 25.56 -11.09 5.99
N ARG A 12 26.86 -11.25 5.72
CA ARG A 12 27.34 -11.94 4.52
C ARG A 12 26.93 -13.41 4.50
N ALA A 13 26.95 -14.10 5.63
CA ALA A 13 26.57 -15.52 5.75
C ALA A 13 25.03 -15.75 5.77
N MET A 14 24.24 -14.71 5.99
CA MET A 14 22.77 -14.80 6.06
C MET A 14 22.16 -15.15 4.71
N PRO A 15 21.13 -16.01 4.64
CA PRO A 15 20.34 -16.23 3.42
C PRO A 15 19.70 -14.94 2.88
N ASP A 16 19.53 -14.83 1.56
CA ASP A 16 19.02 -13.61 0.93
C ASP A 16 17.63 -13.21 1.42
N ASP A 17 16.74 -14.18 1.62
CA ASP A 17 15.39 -13.94 2.13
C ASP A 17 15.41 -13.41 3.57
N ALA A 18 16.33 -13.90 4.41
CA ALA A 18 16.51 -13.43 5.77
C ALA A 18 17.14 -12.04 5.80
N LEU A 19 18.08 -11.75 4.90
CA LEU A 19 18.71 -10.44 4.79
C LEU A 19 17.73 -9.38 4.26
N GLU A 20 16.89 -9.74 3.27
CA GLU A 20 15.79 -8.89 2.79
C GLU A 20 14.83 -8.55 3.94
N ARG A 21 14.43 -9.55 4.74
CA ARG A 21 13.58 -9.33 5.93
C ARG A 21 14.24 -8.41 6.94
N LEU A 22 15.52 -8.61 7.25
CA LEU A 22 16.26 -7.76 8.18
C LEU A 22 16.31 -6.32 7.68
N VAL A 23 16.66 -6.08 6.42
CA VAL A 23 16.75 -4.72 5.85
C VAL A 23 15.40 -4.00 5.92
N VAL A 24 14.31 -4.70 5.60
CA VAL A 24 12.95 -4.16 5.73
C VAL A 24 12.61 -3.86 7.19
N ALA A 25 12.87 -4.80 8.11
CA ALA A 25 12.57 -4.65 9.53
C ALA A 25 13.38 -3.54 10.20
N ARG A 26 14.61 -3.31 9.75
CA ARG A 26 15.52 -2.27 10.26
C ARG A 26 15.23 -0.87 9.71
N ARG A 27 14.29 -0.73 8.77
CA ARG A 27 13.76 0.54 8.24
C ARG A 27 14.85 1.57 7.94
N LEU A 28 15.95 1.12 7.31
CA LEU A 28 17.08 1.98 6.99
C LEU A 28 16.64 3.18 6.13
N PRO A 29 17.29 4.36 6.28
CA PRO A 29 16.97 5.53 5.49
C PRO A 29 17.04 5.26 3.99
N ALA A 30 16.17 5.87 3.19
CA ALA A 30 16.17 5.69 1.73
C ALA A 30 17.53 6.03 1.08
N ALA A 31 18.28 6.97 1.69
CA ALA A 31 19.64 7.31 1.26
C ALA A 31 20.64 6.14 1.39
N ALA A 32 20.45 5.26 2.38
CA ALA A 32 21.25 4.05 2.56
C ALA A 32 20.94 2.98 1.51
N LEU A 33 19.68 2.88 1.10
CA LEU A 33 19.20 1.91 0.10
C LEU A 33 19.44 2.37 -1.36
N ALA A 34 19.77 3.66 -1.55
CA ALA A 34 19.99 4.26 -2.86
C ALA A 34 21.12 3.56 -3.66
N GLU A 35 21.07 3.67 -4.98
CA GLU A 35 22.09 3.11 -5.87
C GLU A 35 23.43 3.87 -5.79
N SER A 36 23.40 5.14 -5.37
CA SER A 36 24.58 6.00 -5.26
C SER A 36 24.33 7.14 -4.28
N GLY A 37 25.37 7.59 -3.58
CA GLY A 37 25.30 8.76 -2.69
C GLY A 37 26.31 8.68 -1.55
N PRO A 38 26.49 9.75 -0.75
CA PRO A 38 27.46 9.74 0.35
C PRO A 38 27.11 8.76 1.48
N GLN A 39 25.84 8.35 1.58
CA GLN A 39 25.32 7.45 2.62
C GLN A 39 24.89 6.09 2.06
N HIS A 40 25.10 5.83 0.76
CA HIS A 40 24.66 4.57 0.16
C HIS A 40 25.48 3.38 0.71
N VAL A 41 24.82 2.24 0.86
CA VAL A 41 25.46 0.98 1.25
C VAL A 41 26.05 0.32 0.01
N ALA A 42 27.38 0.23 -0.07
CA ALA A 42 28.08 -0.40 -1.20
C ALA A 42 28.45 -1.86 -0.94
N ASP A 43 28.71 -2.23 0.31
CA ASP A 43 29.06 -3.58 0.72
C ASP A 43 28.50 -3.97 2.11
N PHE A 44 28.77 -5.20 2.56
CA PHE A 44 28.30 -5.72 3.85
C PHE A 44 28.86 -4.98 5.06
N PHE A 45 30.01 -4.31 4.92
CA PHE A 45 30.60 -3.53 5.98
C PHE A 45 29.85 -2.19 6.15
N ASP A 46 29.57 -1.51 5.03
CA ASP A 46 28.73 -0.30 5.04
C ASP A 46 27.32 -0.59 5.61
N LEU A 47 26.76 -1.78 5.30
CA LEU A 47 25.48 -2.22 5.87
C LEU A 47 25.58 -2.40 7.39
N ALA A 48 26.65 -3.03 7.88
CA ALA A 48 26.89 -3.21 9.30
C ALA A 48 27.08 -1.87 10.03
N GLU A 49 27.82 -0.91 9.45
CA GLU A 49 27.93 0.45 10.00
C GLU A 49 26.58 1.17 10.03
N ALA A 50 25.81 1.12 8.95
CA ALA A 50 24.49 1.74 8.88
C ALA A 50 23.55 1.20 9.96
N LEU A 51 23.57 -0.11 10.21
CA LEU A 51 22.77 -0.78 11.25
C LEU A 51 23.23 -0.47 12.68
N ARG A 52 24.47 -0.03 12.87
CA ARG A 52 25.04 0.28 14.19
C ARG A 52 25.01 1.76 14.55
N THR A 53 24.47 2.61 13.68
CA THR A 53 24.23 4.02 14.02
C THR A 53 23.22 4.14 15.16
N ASP A 54 23.40 5.12 16.05
CA ASP A 54 22.49 5.38 17.18
C ASP A 54 21.02 5.43 16.74
N ASP A 55 20.72 6.18 15.67
CA ASP A 55 19.36 6.30 15.12
C ASP A 55 18.80 4.95 14.65
N ALA A 56 19.63 4.11 14.01
CA ALA A 56 19.20 2.80 13.54
C ALA A 56 18.98 1.82 14.70
N VAL A 57 19.81 1.91 15.76
CA VAL A 57 19.66 1.09 16.96
C VAL A 57 18.42 1.51 17.74
N ASP A 58 18.20 2.82 17.94
CA ASP A 58 16.97 3.35 18.55
C ASP A 58 15.73 2.87 17.81
N ALA A 59 15.70 3.04 16.48
CA ALA A 59 14.57 2.62 15.67
C ALA A 59 14.28 1.12 15.80
N ALA A 60 15.30 0.28 15.98
CA ALA A 60 15.11 -1.15 16.20
C ALA A 60 14.60 -1.45 17.63
N ILE A 61 15.15 -0.78 18.66
CA ILE A 61 14.71 -0.89 20.05
C ILE A 61 13.25 -0.47 20.21
N GLU A 62 12.81 0.58 19.50
CA GLU A 62 11.41 1.05 19.47
C GLU A 62 10.40 -0.03 19.03
N HIS A 63 10.84 -1.09 18.34
CA HIS A 63 10.00 -2.18 17.86
C HIS A 63 10.16 -3.48 18.68
N LEU A 64 10.98 -3.48 19.73
CA LEU A 64 11.16 -4.66 20.56
C LEU A 64 10.02 -4.81 21.58
N PRO A 65 9.45 -6.02 21.70
CA PRO A 65 8.52 -6.30 22.79
C PRO A 65 9.26 -6.26 24.12
N ARG A 66 8.51 -5.98 25.18
CA ARG A 66 8.99 -5.88 26.57
C ARG A 66 9.90 -7.05 26.97
N ALA A 67 9.52 -8.28 26.62
CA ALA A 67 10.30 -9.47 26.94
C ALA A 67 11.69 -9.47 26.28
N ALA A 68 11.79 -8.97 25.04
CA ALA A 68 13.07 -8.87 24.33
C ALA A 68 13.95 -7.75 24.90
N LEU A 69 13.37 -6.61 25.28
CA LEU A 69 14.11 -5.54 25.96
C LEU A 69 14.72 -5.99 27.28
N LEU A 70 13.94 -6.72 28.10
CA LEU A 70 14.42 -7.28 29.36
C LEU A 70 15.52 -8.33 29.12
N ALA A 71 15.34 -9.20 28.12
CA ALA A 71 16.32 -10.23 27.79
C ALA A 71 17.64 -9.65 27.23
N LEU A 72 17.59 -8.53 26.51
CA LEU A 72 18.80 -7.82 26.07
C LEU A 72 19.61 -7.24 27.24
N ARG A 73 18.94 -6.76 28.29
CA ARG A 73 19.62 -6.23 29.48
C ARG A 73 20.17 -7.35 30.36
N ASP A 74 19.31 -8.28 30.77
CA ASP A 74 19.60 -9.22 31.86
C ASP A 74 20.16 -10.56 31.37
N GLY A 75 20.15 -10.77 30.06
CA GLY A 75 20.15 -12.11 29.50
C GLY A 75 18.78 -12.76 29.65
N GLY A 76 18.45 -13.70 28.76
CA GLY A 76 17.16 -14.35 28.79
C GLY A 76 17.13 -15.65 28.01
N ALA A 77 15.98 -16.32 28.04
CA ALA A 77 15.76 -17.49 27.22
C ALA A 77 15.89 -17.11 25.72
N PRO A 78 16.41 -18.01 24.85
CA PRO A 78 16.55 -17.74 23.42
C PRO A 78 15.25 -17.26 22.76
N ALA A 79 14.09 -17.74 23.20
CA ALA A 79 12.78 -17.31 22.71
C ALA A 79 12.48 -15.83 22.99
N ALA A 80 12.92 -15.29 24.13
CA ALA A 80 12.73 -13.88 24.46
C ALA A 80 13.68 -12.97 23.67
N LEU A 81 14.87 -13.46 23.33
CA LEU A 81 15.85 -12.74 22.50
C LEU A 81 15.54 -12.81 21.00
N ALA A 82 14.69 -13.74 20.55
CA ALA A 82 14.43 -13.96 19.12
C ALA A 82 14.09 -12.68 18.33
N PRO A 83 13.21 -11.76 18.80
CA PRO A 83 12.96 -10.50 18.09
C PRO A 83 14.19 -9.61 17.96
N ALA A 84 15.07 -9.60 18.97
CA ALA A 84 16.33 -8.85 18.92
C ALA A 84 17.35 -9.50 17.97
N VAL A 85 17.35 -10.83 17.88
CA VAL A 85 18.17 -11.58 16.90
C VAL A 85 17.68 -11.32 15.47
N GLU A 86 16.37 -11.29 15.24
CA GLU A 86 15.78 -10.97 13.93
C GLU A 86 16.13 -9.55 13.46
N LEU A 87 16.29 -8.60 14.39
CA LEU A 87 16.76 -7.23 14.13
C LEU A 87 18.29 -7.10 14.15
N GLY A 88 19.04 -8.20 14.29
CA GLY A 88 20.50 -8.19 14.32
C GLY A 88 21.13 -7.48 15.52
N LEU A 89 20.36 -7.22 16.58
CA LEU A 89 20.80 -6.56 17.81
C LEU A 89 21.53 -7.54 18.75
N ALA A 90 21.21 -8.82 18.64
CA ALA A 90 21.88 -9.91 19.32
C ALA A 90 22.20 -11.06 18.33
N ASP A 91 23.07 -11.97 18.73
CA ASP A 91 23.26 -13.25 18.05
C ASP A 91 22.41 -14.37 18.67
N ALA A 92 22.37 -15.52 18.00
CA ALA A 92 21.58 -16.68 18.43
C ALA A 92 22.11 -17.33 19.73
N ASP A 93 23.37 -17.06 20.09
CA ASP A 93 24.02 -17.55 21.30
C ASP A 93 23.82 -16.59 22.49
N GLY A 94 23.12 -15.47 22.27
CA GLY A 94 22.79 -14.46 23.27
C GLY A 94 23.82 -13.34 23.41
N GLY A 95 24.81 -13.27 22.53
CA GLY A 95 25.76 -12.17 22.44
C GLY A 95 25.10 -10.90 21.92
N VAL A 96 25.03 -9.86 22.75
CA VAL A 96 24.48 -8.55 22.37
C VAL A 96 25.58 -7.71 21.71
N ASP A 97 25.22 -7.01 20.63
CA ASP A 97 26.11 -6.07 19.96
C ASP A 97 26.52 -4.94 20.92
N ASP A 98 27.79 -4.51 20.87
CA ASP A 98 28.33 -3.51 21.79
C ASP A 98 27.67 -2.13 21.58
N ALA A 99 27.35 -1.75 20.35
CA ALA A 99 26.61 -0.52 20.08
C ALA A 99 25.22 -0.53 20.71
N VAL A 100 24.58 -1.70 20.77
CA VAL A 100 23.27 -1.88 21.43
C VAL A 100 23.41 -1.79 22.94
N THR A 101 24.46 -2.41 23.50
CA THR A 101 24.77 -2.36 24.93
C THR A 101 25.02 -0.93 25.39
N ASP A 102 25.87 -0.20 24.66
CA ASP A 102 26.18 1.21 24.93
C ASP A 102 24.93 2.09 24.83
N ARG A 103 24.07 1.81 23.84
CA ARG A 103 22.82 2.55 23.65
C ARG A 103 21.83 2.33 24.78
N LEU A 104 21.62 1.08 25.23
CA LEU A 104 20.75 0.77 26.37
C LEU A 104 21.27 1.39 27.67
N ALA A 105 22.59 1.42 27.88
CA ALA A 105 23.20 2.08 29.03
C ALA A 105 23.00 3.61 29.02
N ALA A 106 22.93 4.22 27.84
CA ALA A 106 22.67 5.66 27.69
C ALA A 106 21.20 6.05 27.92
N HIS A 107 20.26 5.10 27.80
CA HIS A 107 18.80 5.31 27.94
C HIS A 107 18.19 4.40 29.02
N PRO A 108 18.55 4.62 30.31
CA PRO A 108 18.02 3.81 31.40
C PRO A 108 16.51 3.94 31.55
N ASP A 109 15.89 5.02 31.06
CA ASP A 109 14.45 5.24 31.10
C ASP A 109 13.65 4.25 30.24
N VAL A 110 14.18 3.84 29.08
CA VAL A 110 13.57 2.81 28.21
C VAL A 110 13.55 1.45 28.93
N VAL A 111 14.62 1.18 29.64
CA VAL A 111 14.86 -0.07 30.34
C VAL A 111 14.09 -0.11 31.67
N ASP A 112 14.11 0.99 32.41
CA ASP A 112 13.28 1.21 33.60
C ASP A 112 11.79 1.16 33.26
N ALA A 113 11.38 1.63 32.08
CA ALA A 113 10.01 1.50 31.60
C ALA A 113 9.61 0.02 31.38
N ALA A 114 10.56 -0.82 30.96
CA ALA A 114 10.36 -2.27 30.85
C ALA A 114 10.29 -2.98 32.21
N ASP A 115 10.80 -2.39 33.29
CA ASP A 115 10.64 -2.90 34.66
C ASP A 115 9.37 -2.38 35.34
N ARG A 116 8.99 -1.12 35.06
CA ARG A 116 7.76 -0.54 35.59
C ARG A 116 6.59 -1.34 35.03
N PRO A 117 5.56 -1.64 35.82
CA PRO A 117 4.33 -2.25 35.29
C PRO A 117 3.57 -1.37 34.27
N GLY A 118 4.19 -0.30 33.73
CA GLY A 118 3.73 0.71 32.80
C GLY A 118 2.45 0.38 32.05
N GLY A 119 1.42 1.21 32.24
CA GLY A 119 0.07 0.92 31.75
C GLY A 119 -0.69 0.01 32.72
N THR A 120 -2.00 -0.14 32.49
CA THR A 120 -2.77 -1.14 33.21
C THR A 120 -2.35 -2.51 32.66
N PRO A 121 -1.87 -3.48 33.48
CA PRO A 121 -1.71 -4.85 32.98
C PRO A 121 -3.04 -5.24 32.34
N PRO A 122 -3.02 -5.87 31.15
CA PRO A 122 -4.23 -6.11 30.38
C PRO A 122 -5.29 -6.70 31.31
N ALA A 123 -6.47 -6.07 31.31
CA ALA A 123 -7.59 -6.63 32.05
C ALA A 123 -7.76 -8.09 31.59
N ARG A 124 -8.06 -9.00 32.53
CA ARG A 124 -8.40 -10.39 32.18
C ARG A 124 -9.39 -10.34 31.01
N PRO A 125 -9.22 -11.16 29.96
CA PRO A 125 -10.03 -11.06 28.76
C PRO A 125 -11.50 -11.01 29.16
N ALA A 126 -12.14 -9.87 28.92
CA ALA A 126 -13.58 -9.76 29.00
C ALA A 126 -14.18 -10.66 27.91
N ALA A 127 -15.43 -11.05 28.04
CA ALA A 127 -16.12 -11.64 26.90
C ALA A 127 -16.40 -10.51 25.88
N PRO A 128 -16.32 -10.77 24.56
CA PRO A 128 -16.91 -9.87 23.58
C PRO A 128 -18.36 -9.56 23.94
N VAL A 129 -18.82 -8.37 23.58
CA VAL A 129 -20.19 -7.96 23.87
C VAL A 129 -21.14 -8.78 22.98
N ASP A 130 -21.89 -9.69 23.62
CA ASP A 130 -22.98 -10.44 23.02
C ASP A 130 -24.32 -9.74 23.31
N ASP A 131 -24.39 -8.46 22.91
CA ASP A 131 -25.58 -7.62 23.00
C ASP A 131 -26.08 -7.33 21.59
N ASP A 132 -27.36 -7.62 21.33
CA ASP A 132 -27.98 -7.44 20.02
C ASP A 132 -27.90 -5.98 19.54
N ALA A 133 -28.01 -5.01 20.45
CA ALA A 133 -27.92 -3.59 20.09
C ALA A 133 -26.49 -3.20 19.68
N ALA A 134 -25.46 -3.69 20.39
CA ALA A 134 -24.07 -3.50 19.99
C ALA A 134 -23.77 -4.15 18.62
N ARG A 135 -24.25 -5.38 18.38
CA ARG A 135 -24.07 -6.06 17.08
C ARG A 135 -24.76 -5.30 15.94
N ALA A 136 -25.99 -4.84 16.15
CA ALA A 136 -26.72 -4.02 15.18
C ALA A 136 -25.99 -2.69 14.88
N THR A 137 -25.47 -2.03 15.91
CA THR A 137 -24.69 -0.78 15.75
C THR A 137 -23.40 -1.01 14.96
N GLY A 138 -22.67 -2.09 15.27
CA GLY A 138 -21.48 -2.49 14.51
C GLY A 138 -21.80 -2.79 13.04
N ALA A 139 -22.88 -3.52 12.77
CA ALA A 139 -23.32 -3.82 11.41
C ALA A 139 -23.76 -2.56 10.63
N GLU A 140 -24.41 -1.60 11.28
CA GLU A 140 -24.76 -0.31 10.67
C GLU A 140 -23.51 0.49 10.27
N HIS A 141 -22.51 0.57 11.16
CA HIS A 141 -21.22 1.19 10.87
C HIS A 141 -20.50 0.49 9.70
N ALA A 142 -20.45 -0.85 9.72
CA ALA A 142 -19.84 -1.63 8.65
C ALA A 142 -20.54 -1.38 7.30
N PHE A 143 -21.88 -1.45 7.27
CA PHE A 143 -22.67 -1.22 6.07
C PHE A 143 -22.46 0.18 5.49
N SER A 144 -22.53 1.21 6.34
CA SER A 144 -22.29 2.61 5.95
C SER A 144 -20.88 2.80 5.39
N THR A 145 -19.86 2.28 6.08
CA THR A 145 -18.47 2.36 5.64
C THR A 145 -18.24 1.63 4.32
N MET A 146 -18.74 0.41 4.16
CA MET A 146 -18.60 -0.34 2.91
C MET A 146 -19.30 0.36 1.74
N THR A 147 -20.44 1.02 1.98
CA THR A 147 -21.12 1.82 0.96
C THR A 147 -20.24 2.99 0.51
N VAL A 148 -19.65 3.73 1.45
CA VAL A 148 -18.72 4.84 1.14
C VAL A 148 -17.49 4.33 0.38
N LEU A 149 -16.91 3.21 0.80
CA LEU A 149 -15.74 2.62 0.14
C LEU A 149 -16.06 2.15 -1.28
N ALA A 150 -17.24 1.55 -1.52
CA ALA A 150 -17.69 1.14 -2.84
C ALA A 150 -17.84 2.34 -3.79
N GLU A 151 -18.47 3.42 -3.32
CA GLU A 151 -18.61 4.63 -4.14
C GLU A 151 -17.28 5.31 -4.42
N LEU A 152 -16.34 5.32 -3.46
CA LEU A 152 -14.99 5.82 -3.70
C LEU A 152 -14.24 4.97 -4.72
N LEU A 153 -14.38 3.64 -4.69
CA LEU A 153 -13.82 2.77 -5.72
C LEU A 153 -14.43 3.07 -7.10
N HIS A 154 -15.73 3.32 -7.19
CA HIS A 154 -16.35 3.75 -8.46
C HIS A 154 -15.82 5.10 -8.94
N ALA A 155 -15.62 6.08 -8.05
CA ALA A 155 -15.01 7.36 -8.39
C ALA A 155 -13.55 7.21 -8.86
N VAL A 156 -12.77 6.32 -8.22
CA VAL A 156 -11.42 5.96 -8.65
C VAL A 156 -11.44 5.30 -10.03
N ASP A 157 -12.36 4.37 -10.28
CA ASP A 157 -12.48 3.68 -11.58
C ASP A 157 -12.86 4.64 -12.72
N ALA A 158 -13.67 5.65 -12.40
CA ALA A 158 -14.05 6.72 -13.32
C ALA A 158 -12.92 7.77 -13.55
N GLY A 159 -11.79 7.67 -12.84
CA GLY A 159 -10.67 8.61 -12.96
C GLY A 159 -10.93 9.99 -12.32
N GLU A 160 -11.92 10.07 -11.43
CA GLU A 160 -12.34 11.30 -10.74
C GLU A 160 -11.42 11.67 -9.57
N VAL A 161 -10.63 10.72 -9.07
CA VAL A 161 -9.75 10.91 -7.91
C VAL A 161 -8.30 11.13 -8.35
N ARG A 162 -7.74 12.29 -8.01
CA ARG A 162 -6.35 12.66 -8.31
C ARG A 162 -5.69 13.29 -7.09
N GLU A 163 -4.43 12.95 -6.87
CA GLU A 163 -3.66 13.58 -5.79
C GLU A 163 -3.04 14.92 -6.22
N LEU A 164 -2.82 15.76 -5.21
CA LEU A 164 -2.00 16.94 -5.32
C LEU A 164 -0.52 16.57 -5.40
N VAL A 165 0.30 17.47 -5.95
CA VAL A 165 1.77 17.29 -6.02
C VAL A 165 2.40 17.06 -4.64
N LYS A 166 1.79 17.60 -3.57
CA LYS A 166 2.24 17.45 -2.18
C LYS A 166 1.65 16.21 -1.47
N GLY A 167 0.93 15.36 -2.19
CA GLY A 167 0.21 14.21 -1.65
C GLY A 167 -1.22 14.54 -1.21
N GLY A 168 -2.06 13.49 -1.14
CA GLY A 168 -3.47 13.59 -0.74
C GLY A 168 -4.35 14.30 -1.77
N ILE A 169 -5.65 14.41 -1.47
CA ILE A 169 -6.63 15.06 -2.35
C ILE A 169 -6.87 16.53 -1.97
N GLY A 170 -7.23 17.35 -2.95
CA GLY A 170 -7.57 18.75 -2.70
C GLY A 170 -8.90 18.94 -1.99
N THR A 171 -9.01 19.98 -1.15
CA THR A 171 -10.24 20.32 -0.43
C THR A 171 -11.50 20.42 -1.32
N PRO A 172 -11.44 21.01 -2.53
CA PRO A 172 -12.61 21.03 -3.41
C PRO A 172 -13.09 19.63 -3.79
N LEU A 173 -12.18 18.72 -4.13
CA LEU A 173 -12.50 17.35 -4.49
C LEU A 173 -13.05 16.58 -3.28
N ALA A 174 -12.43 16.73 -2.11
CA ALA A 174 -12.92 16.13 -0.87
C ALA A 174 -14.35 16.57 -0.54
N LYS A 175 -14.67 17.85 -0.76
CA LYS A 175 -16.02 18.38 -0.56
C LYS A 175 -17.03 17.80 -1.57
N THR A 176 -16.68 17.78 -2.85
CA THR A 176 -17.55 17.21 -3.90
C THR A 176 -17.83 15.73 -3.65
N LEU A 177 -16.79 14.95 -3.30
CA LEU A 177 -16.96 13.54 -2.95
C LEU A 177 -17.78 13.40 -1.67
N GLY A 178 -17.47 14.15 -0.61
CA GLY A 178 -18.22 14.10 0.66
C GLY A 178 -19.72 14.35 0.48
N GLU A 179 -20.08 15.40 -0.26
CA GLU A 179 -21.48 15.74 -0.56
C GLU A 179 -22.19 14.61 -1.34
N ARG A 180 -21.55 14.03 -2.36
CA ARG A 180 -22.11 12.92 -3.15
C ARG A 180 -22.27 11.64 -2.33
N LEU A 181 -21.35 11.39 -1.41
CA LEU A 181 -21.29 10.19 -0.57
C LEU A 181 -22.18 10.28 0.66
N GLY A 182 -22.71 11.47 0.97
CA GLY A 182 -23.42 11.72 2.24
C GLY A 182 -22.51 11.64 3.46
N THR A 183 -21.22 11.96 3.31
CA THR A 183 -20.22 11.90 4.38
C THR A 183 -19.48 13.22 4.55
N ALA A 184 -18.86 13.42 5.71
CA ALA A 184 -18.07 14.61 5.98
C ALA A 184 -16.83 14.67 5.06
N PRO A 185 -16.50 15.82 4.43
CA PRO A 185 -15.35 15.94 3.53
C PRO A 185 -14.03 15.50 4.15
N GLU A 186 -13.88 15.67 5.47
CA GLU A 186 -12.69 15.33 6.24
C GLU A 186 -12.46 13.81 6.33
N VAL A 187 -13.52 13.01 6.15
CA VAL A 187 -13.45 11.54 6.21
C VAL A 187 -12.96 10.93 4.89
N VAL A 188 -13.13 11.64 3.77
CA VAL A 188 -12.80 11.12 2.42
C VAL A 188 -11.33 10.69 2.29
N PRO A 189 -10.33 11.51 2.70
CA PRO A 189 -8.93 11.11 2.64
C PRO A 189 -8.63 9.83 3.43
N ASP A 190 -9.21 9.69 4.63
CA ASP A 190 -9.01 8.51 5.48
C ASP A 190 -9.60 7.24 4.84
N ARG A 191 -10.74 7.35 4.14
CA ARG A 191 -11.35 6.24 3.42
C ARG A 191 -10.56 5.85 2.18
N LEU A 192 -9.99 6.81 1.46
CA LEU A 192 -9.04 6.53 0.37
C LEU A 192 -7.77 5.84 0.90
N ALA A 193 -7.23 6.30 2.03
CA ALA A 193 -6.10 5.68 2.69
C ALA A 193 -6.42 4.23 3.10
N LEU A 194 -7.64 3.98 3.60
CA LEU A 194 -8.11 2.63 3.92
C LEU A 194 -8.19 1.73 2.67
N LEU A 195 -8.76 2.22 1.55
CA LEU A 195 -8.80 1.47 0.27
C LEU A 195 -7.40 1.09 -0.22
N ARG A 196 -6.43 1.99 -0.06
CA ARG A 196 -5.03 1.71 -0.39
C ARG A 196 -4.43 0.70 0.57
N ARG A 197 -4.66 0.86 1.87
CA ARG A 197 -4.13 -0.02 2.93
C ARG A 197 -4.64 -1.45 2.79
N THR A 198 -5.90 -1.64 2.39
CA THR A 198 -6.49 -2.96 2.14
C THR A 198 -6.23 -3.50 0.74
N GLY A 199 -5.49 -2.75 -0.10
CA GLY A 199 -5.12 -3.17 -1.44
C GLY A 199 -6.27 -3.19 -2.45
N LEU A 200 -7.42 -2.60 -2.13
CA LEU A 200 -8.57 -2.47 -3.05
C LEU A 200 -8.36 -1.36 -4.09
N ALA A 201 -7.55 -0.36 -3.75
CA ALA A 201 -7.07 0.64 -4.67
C ALA A 201 -5.55 0.77 -4.59
N SER A 202 -4.93 1.32 -5.64
CA SER A 202 -3.52 1.63 -5.69
C SER A 202 -3.31 3.07 -6.12
N LEU A 203 -2.20 3.64 -5.69
CA LEU A 203 -1.78 5.00 -6.03
C LEU A 203 -0.41 4.93 -6.70
N ASP A 204 -0.34 5.26 -7.98
CA ASP A 204 0.91 5.30 -8.74
C ASP A 204 1.10 6.69 -9.37
N GLN A 205 2.22 7.34 -9.05
CA GLN A 205 2.56 8.70 -9.52
C GLN A 205 1.39 9.72 -9.40
N GLY A 206 0.65 9.68 -8.28
CA GLY A 206 -0.48 10.58 -8.02
C GLY A 206 -1.81 10.18 -8.70
N THR A 207 -1.83 9.06 -9.42
CA THR A 207 -3.02 8.53 -10.08
C THR A 207 -3.57 7.34 -9.29
N TRP A 208 -4.82 7.45 -8.87
CA TRP A 208 -5.54 6.36 -8.23
C TRP A 208 -6.05 5.36 -9.28
N SER A 209 -5.99 4.06 -8.97
CA SER A 209 -6.61 3.02 -9.79
C SER A 209 -7.16 1.87 -8.95
N VAL A 210 -8.27 1.29 -9.39
CA VAL A 210 -8.89 0.13 -8.73
C VAL A 210 -8.07 -1.12 -9.03
N SER A 211 -7.72 -1.88 -7.99
CA SER A 211 -6.96 -3.12 -8.12
C SER A 211 -7.85 -4.28 -8.57
N GLY A 212 -7.24 -5.43 -8.94
CA GLY A 212 -7.99 -6.67 -9.19
C GLY A 212 -8.89 -7.07 -8.01
N PRO A 213 -8.35 -7.16 -6.77
CA PRO A 213 -9.14 -7.36 -5.57
C PRO A 213 -10.26 -6.33 -5.37
N GLY A 214 -10.02 -5.04 -5.66
CA GLY A 214 -11.03 -3.98 -5.59
C GLY A 214 -12.23 -4.22 -6.50
N ARG A 215 -11.98 -4.64 -7.76
CA ARG A 215 -13.07 -4.99 -8.70
C ARG A 215 -13.86 -6.20 -8.26
N ALA A 216 -13.18 -7.24 -7.74
CA ALA A 216 -13.84 -8.42 -7.21
C ALA A 216 -14.71 -8.08 -5.98
N TRP A 217 -14.20 -7.21 -5.10
CA TRP A 217 -14.91 -6.75 -3.92
C TRP A 217 -16.19 -5.98 -4.25
N LEU A 218 -16.18 -5.15 -5.30
CA LEU A 218 -17.38 -4.43 -5.78
C LEU A 218 -18.52 -5.34 -6.23
N VAL A 219 -18.26 -6.59 -6.62
CA VAL A 219 -19.31 -7.54 -7.04
C VAL A 219 -19.57 -8.65 -6.02
N ALA A 220 -18.83 -8.64 -4.90
CA ALA A 220 -19.00 -9.62 -3.83
C ALA A 220 -20.25 -9.31 -2.97
N PRO A 221 -20.97 -10.34 -2.49
CA PRO A 221 -22.04 -10.19 -1.49
C PRO A 221 -21.62 -9.34 -0.29
N TRP A 222 -22.56 -8.61 0.32
CA TRP A 222 -22.27 -7.71 1.45
C TRP A 222 -21.54 -8.39 2.63
N PRO A 223 -21.90 -9.62 3.07
CA PRO A 223 -21.15 -10.30 4.13
C PRO A 223 -19.70 -10.64 3.72
N ASP A 224 -19.50 -11.01 2.45
CA ASP A 224 -18.18 -11.30 1.90
C ASP A 224 -17.35 -10.02 1.80
N ARG A 225 -17.96 -8.88 1.45
CA ARG A 225 -17.29 -7.57 1.46
C ARG A 225 -16.77 -7.23 2.85
N TRP A 226 -17.57 -7.46 3.89
CA TRP A 226 -17.16 -7.19 5.27
C TRP A 226 -16.00 -8.09 5.68
N THR A 227 -16.16 -9.40 5.45
CA THR A 227 -15.16 -10.43 5.79
C THR A 227 -13.83 -10.16 5.09
N THR A 228 -13.85 -9.95 3.78
CA THR A 228 -12.64 -9.72 2.98
C THR A 228 -11.97 -8.38 3.30
N MET A 229 -12.75 -7.32 3.59
CA MET A 229 -12.21 -6.02 4.03
C MET A 229 -11.47 -6.15 5.36
N VAL A 230 -12.07 -6.84 6.33
CA VAL A 230 -11.48 -7.03 7.67
C VAL A 230 -10.24 -7.91 7.58
N ALA A 231 -10.28 -8.99 6.79
CA ALA A 231 -9.12 -9.84 6.57
C ALA A 231 -7.95 -9.07 5.92
N ALA A 232 -8.23 -8.26 4.89
CA ALA A 232 -7.22 -7.43 4.23
C ALA A 232 -6.67 -6.34 5.16
N TRP A 233 -7.53 -5.72 5.97
CA TRP A 233 -7.12 -4.74 6.97
C TRP A 233 -6.24 -5.39 8.05
N ARG A 234 -6.64 -6.53 8.62
CA ARG A 234 -5.85 -7.31 9.59
C ARG A 234 -4.47 -7.67 9.02
N ALA A 235 -4.43 -8.16 7.78
CA ALA A 235 -3.18 -8.52 7.12
C ALA A 235 -2.26 -7.32 6.83
N SER A 236 -2.79 -6.09 6.87
CA SER A 236 -2.03 -4.84 6.71
C SER A 236 -1.50 -4.26 8.03
N LEU A 237 -1.86 -4.84 9.18
CA LEU A 237 -1.41 -4.37 10.49
C LEU A 237 0.05 -4.78 10.72
N ASP A 238 0.80 -3.92 11.42
CA ASP A 238 2.14 -4.26 11.89
C ASP A 238 2.04 -5.42 12.91
N PRO A 239 2.95 -6.42 12.89
CA PRO A 239 2.91 -7.53 13.83
C PRO A 239 2.79 -7.10 15.30
N ALA A 240 3.46 -5.99 15.68
CA ALA A 240 3.39 -5.47 17.03
C ALA A 240 2.00 -4.93 17.40
N VAL A 241 1.27 -4.36 16.44
CA VAL A 241 -0.15 -4.03 16.63
C VAL A 241 -0.96 -5.29 16.85
N GLY A 242 -0.71 -6.35 16.07
CA GLY A 242 -1.36 -7.65 16.23
C GLY A 242 -1.21 -8.22 17.64
N GLU A 243 0.02 -8.24 18.17
CA GLU A 243 0.31 -8.69 19.54
C GLU A 243 -0.43 -7.85 20.59
N VAL A 244 -0.49 -6.53 20.42
CA VAL A 244 -1.24 -5.64 21.32
C VAL A 244 -2.75 -5.93 21.28
N LEU A 245 -3.32 -6.17 20.09
CA LEU A 245 -4.74 -6.52 19.96
C LEU A 245 -5.06 -7.88 20.60
N GLU A 246 -4.18 -8.88 20.42
CA GLU A 246 -4.32 -10.17 21.09
C GLU A 246 -4.27 -10.04 22.61
N LEU A 247 -3.36 -9.20 23.12
CA LEU A 247 -3.22 -8.94 24.55
C LEU A 247 -4.41 -8.17 25.14
N ALA A 248 -4.94 -7.20 24.40
CA ALA A 248 -6.12 -6.44 24.78
C ALA A 248 -7.40 -7.29 24.73
N GLY A 249 -7.45 -8.29 23.85
CA GLY A 249 -8.63 -9.10 23.62
C GLY A 249 -9.79 -8.23 23.11
N PRO A 250 -11.00 -8.34 23.67
CA PRO A 250 -12.14 -7.55 23.21
C PRO A 250 -12.21 -6.13 23.77
N ASP A 251 -11.36 -5.74 24.72
CA ASP A 251 -11.39 -4.40 25.32
C ASP A 251 -10.36 -3.47 24.66
N TRP A 252 -10.85 -2.58 23.80
CA TRP A 252 -10.07 -1.63 23.01
C TRP A 252 -10.14 -0.20 23.57
N HIS A 253 -10.68 0.02 24.77
CA HIS A 253 -10.80 1.36 25.35
C HIS A 253 -9.45 2.06 25.55
N ASP A 254 -8.39 1.31 25.86
CA ASP A 254 -7.07 1.84 26.14
C ASP A 254 -5.95 1.03 25.49
N LEU A 255 -6.06 0.83 24.17
CA LEU A 255 -5.02 0.14 23.40
C LEU A 255 -3.65 0.80 23.56
N VAL A 256 -3.58 2.13 23.72
CA VAL A 256 -2.31 2.85 23.90
C VAL A 256 -1.63 2.43 25.21
N ALA A 257 -2.36 2.31 26.32
CA ALA A 257 -1.76 1.81 27.56
C ALA A 257 -1.29 0.36 27.42
N THR A 258 -2.07 -0.51 26.76
CA THR A 258 -1.67 -1.90 26.47
C THR A 258 -0.42 -1.94 25.58
N GLY A 259 -0.35 -1.07 24.56
CA GLY A 259 0.79 -0.90 23.67
C GLY A 259 2.05 -0.48 24.40
N ARG A 260 1.96 0.54 25.27
CA ARG A 260 3.09 1.00 26.10
C ARG A 260 3.55 -0.05 27.12
N TRP A 261 2.64 -0.92 27.57
CA TRP A 261 3.01 -2.07 28.41
C TRP A 261 3.79 -3.11 27.60
N ALA A 262 3.30 -3.45 26.41
CA ALA A 262 3.86 -4.50 25.54
C ALA A 262 5.14 -4.06 24.82
N TYR A 263 5.24 -2.79 24.43
CA TYR A 263 6.37 -2.16 23.73
C TYR A 263 6.78 -0.87 24.46
N PRO A 264 7.53 -0.97 25.57
CA PRO A 264 7.92 0.19 26.39
C PRO A 264 8.64 1.32 25.64
N ALA A 265 9.41 0.97 24.59
CA ALA A 265 10.12 1.93 23.74
C ALA A 265 9.29 2.44 22.55
N GLY A 266 8.11 1.87 22.28
CA GLY A 266 7.40 2.05 21.01
C GLY A 266 6.51 3.29 20.90
N ALA A 267 6.41 4.12 21.95
CA ALA A 267 5.44 5.20 22.03
C ALA A 267 5.46 6.18 20.84
N ARG A 268 6.63 6.39 20.23
CA ARG A 268 6.82 7.36 19.14
C ARG A 268 6.09 7.00 17.85
N TRP A 269 5.88 5.70 17.60
CA TRP A 269 5.20 5.21 16.39
C TRP A 269 3.92 4.44 16.71
N LEU A 270 3.92 3.63 17.78
CA LEU A 270 2.85 2.69 18.10
C LEU A 270 1.61 3.39 18.66
N ASP A 271 1.76 4.45 19.46
CA ASP A 271 0.63 5.16 20.06
C ASP A 271 -0.34 5.70 18.99
N ALA A 272 0.20 6.35 17.96
CA ALA A 272 -0.59 6.91 16.87
C ALA A 272 -1.24 5.82 15.99
N GLU A 273 -0.50 4.73 15.75
CA GLU A 273 -1.00 3.59 14.98
C GLU A 273 -2.14 2.88 15.73
N LEU A 274 -2.01 2.66 17.05
CA LEU A 274 -3.05 2.04 17.87
C LEU A 274 -4.33 2.88 17.94
N LEU A 275 -4.21 4.21 18.02
CA LEU A 275 -5.37 5.11 17.92
C LEU A 275 -6.07 5.00 16.56
N THR A 276 -5.29 4.92 15.49
CA THR A 276 -5.81 4.74 14.13
C THR A 276 -6.46 3.36 13.97
N VAL A 277 -5.88 2.32 14.55
CA VAL A 277 -6.43 0.96 14.55
C VAL A 277 -7.75 0.89 15.32
N ALA A 278 -7.82 1.50 16.50
CA ALA A 278 -9.06 1.58 17.28
C ALA A 278 -10.18 2.28 16.48
N GLY A 279 -9.87 3.45 15.92
CA GLY A 279 -10.82 4.20 15.09
C GLY A 279 -11.24 3.44 13.83
N THR A 280 -10.30 2.76 13.18
CA THR A 280 -10.57 1.95 11.98
C THR A 280 -11.43 0.73 12.33
N GLY A 281 -11.17 0.05 13.45
CA GLY A 281 -12.00 -1.06 13.93
C GLY A 281 -13.44 -0.64 14.21
N ALA A 282 -13.65 0.53 14.82
CA ALA A 282 -14.99 1.09 15.02
C ALA A 282 -15.70 1.42 13.70
N VAL A 283 -14.98 2.05 12.76
CA VAL A 283 -15.47 2.37 11.41
C VAL A 283 -15.81 1.11 10.60
N LEU A 284 -15.02 0.04 10.75
CA LEU A 284 -15.28 -1.27 10.15
C LEU A 284 -16.35 -2.08 10.90
N GLY A 285 -16.98 -1.52 11.94
CA GLY A 285 -18.06 -2.16 12.69
C GLY A 285 -17.62 -3.29 13.62
N LEU A 286 -16.31 -3.41 13.91
CA LEU A 286 -15.77 -4.47 14.75
C LEU A 286 -16.00 -4.22 16.24
N ALA A 287 -15.90 -2.95 16.65
CA ALA A 287 -16.04 -2.51 18.02
C ALA A 287 -17.12 -1.42 18.15
N VAL A 288 -17.84 -1.44 19.27
CA VAL A 288 -18.78 -0.39 19.69
C VAL A 288 -18.37 0.04 21.10
N ASP A 289 -18.23 1.36 21.30
CA ASP A 289 -17.77 1.94 22.56
C ASP A 289 -16.55 1.21 23.13
N GLY A 290 -15.50 1.10 22.31
CA GLY A 290 -14.24 0.49 22.72
C GLY A 290 -14.30 -1.02 23.00
N THR A 291 -15.39 -1.72 22.69
CA THR A 291 -15.49 -3.18 22.92
C THR A 291 -15.84 -3.94 21.66
N LEU A 292 -15.14 -5.04 21.37
CA LEU A 292 -15.44 -5.90 20.23
C LEU A 292 -16.84 -6.53 20.36
N THR A 293 -17.60 -6.49 19.27
CA THR A 293 -18.83 -7.28 19.11
C THR A 293 -18.46 -8.75 18.85
N THR A 294 -19.39 -9.69 19.07
CA THR A 294 -19.11 -11.11 18.75
C THR A 294 -18.83 -11.32 17.26
N THR A 295 -19.51 -10.59 16.37
CA THR A 295 -19.26 -10.61 14.92
C THR A 295 -17.91 -9.98 14.58
N GLY A 296 -17.57 -8.84 15.19
CA GLY A 296 -16.26 -8.20 15.02
C GLY A 296 -15.10 -9.09 15.46
N ALA A 297 -15.22 -9.75 16.62
CA ALA A 297 -14.24 -10.71 17.11
C ALA A 297 -14.09 -11.92 16.18
N ALA A 298 -15.20 -12.46 15.67
CA ALA A 298 -15.18 -13.57 14.71
C ALA A 298 -14.48 -13.19 13.40
N LEU A 299 -14.76 -12.00 12.85
CA LEU A 299 -14.11 -11.51 11.63
C LEU A 299 -12.62 -11.23 11.83
N LEU A 300 -12.24 -10.65 12.97
CA LEU A 300 -10.83 -10.35 13.28
C LEU A 300 -9.99 -11.62 13.44
N THR A 301 -10.55 -12.66 14.04
CA THR A 301 -9.89 -13.96 14.29
C THR A 301 -10.04 -14.96 13.15
N ASP A 302 -10.72 -14.59 12.05
CA ASP A 302 -11.01 -15.48 10.93
C ASP A 302 -11.75 -16.76 11.37
N ALA A 303 -12.71 -16.61 12.28
CA ALA A 303 -13.47 -17.71 12.82
C ALA A 303 -14.28 -18.40 11.70
N PRO A 304 -14.44 -19.74 11.71
CA PRO A 304 -15.16 -20.47 10.65
C PRO A 304 -16.61 -20.02 10.42
N ASP A 305 -17.25 -19.43 11.43
CA ASP A 305 -18.63 -18.91 11.39
C ASP A 305 -18.71 -17.40 11.12
N ALA A 306 -17.59 -16.70 10.89
CA ALA A 306 -17.54 -15.25 10.72
C ALA A 306 -18.44 -14.74 9.59
N GLY A 307 -18.43 -15.40 8.43
CA GLY A 307 -19.30 -15.04 7.30
C GLY A 307 -20.80 -15.23 7.61
N ALA A 308 -21.15 -16.26 8.38
CA ALA A 308 -22.53 -16.51 8.79
C ALA A 308 -23.02 -15.45 9.79
N ARG A 309 -22.15 -15.02 10.72
CA ARG A 309 -22.44 -13.91 11.64
C ARG A 309 -22.59 -12.58 10.91
N ALA A 310 -21.68 -12.28 9.98
CA ALA A 310 -21.77 -11.10 9.14
C ALA A 310 -23.08 -11.07 8.33
N ALA A 311 -23.52 -12.21 7.79
CA ALA A 311 -24.78 -12.33 7.08
C ALA A 311 -26.01 -12.17 7.97
N ALA A 312 -25.95 -12.64 9.22
CA ALA A 312 -27.04 -12.51 10.18
C ALA A 312 -27.22 -11.07 10.70
N ASP A 313 -26.13 -10.31 10.82
CA ASP A 313 -26.15 -8.97 11.42
C ASP A 313 -26.32 -7.85 10.40
N LEU A 314 -25.90 -8.06 9.15
CA LEU A 314 -26.10 -7.08 8.08
C LEU A 314 -27.57 -7.05 7.60
N PRO A 315 -28.05 -5.90 7.09
CA PRO A 315 -29.36 -5.82 6.46
C PRO A 315 -29.48 -6.76 5.26
N GLU A 316 -30.62 -7.45 5.17
CA GLU A 316 -30.92 -8.32 4.02
C GLU A 316 -31.03 -7.54 2.71
N THR A 317 -30.60 -8.16 1.62
CA THR A 317 -30.75 -7.56 0.30
C THR A 317 -32.20 -7.60 -0.18
N VAL A 318 -32.65 -6.51 -0.82
CA VAL A 318 -33.98 -6.41 -1.39
C VAL A 318 -34.02 -7.00 -2.81
N PRO A 319 -35.16 -7.58 -3.25
CA PRO A 319 -35.25 -8.28 -4.52
C PRO A 319 -35.32 -7.36 -5.75
N GLY A 320 -35.38 -6.04 -5.57
CA GLY A 320 -35.52 -5.10 -6.68
C GLY A 320 -35.73 -3.65 -6.23
N VAL A 321 -36.08 -2.80 -7.20
CA VAL A 321 -36.23 -1.35 -7.06
C VAL A 321 -37.61 -0.87 -7.48
N TYR A 322 -37.98 0.33 -7.02
CA TYR A 322 -39.16 1.05 -7.50
C TYR A 322 -38.74 2.06 -8.58
N LEU A 323 -39.27 1.89 -9.79
CA LEU A 323 -39.07 2.82 -10.90
C LEU A 323 -40.20 3.86 -10.91
N GLN A 324 -39.86 5.14 -10.80
CA GLN A 324 -40.83 6.23 -10.74
C GLN A 324 -41.00 6.93 -12.10
N HIS A 325 -42.13 7.64 -12.28
CA HIS A 325 -42.48 8.32 -13.52
C HIS A 325 -41.59 9.54 -13.83
N ASP A 326 -40.92 10.08 -12.83
CA ASP A 326 -39.98 11.18 -12.94
C ASP A 326 -38.54 10.69 -13.19
N LEU A 327 -38.34 9.42 -13.58
CA LEU A 327 -37.04 8.79 -13.83
C LEU A 327 -36.18 8.57 -12.56
N THR A 328 -36.77 8.77 -11.39
CA THR A 328 -36.16 8.41 -10.11
C THR A 328 -36.29 6.90 -9.89
N VAL A 329 -35.24 6.28 -9.35
CA VAL A 329 -35.22 4.87 -8.95
C VAL A 329 -34.93 4.80 -7.45
N ILE A 330 -35.76 4.07 -6.72
CA ILE A 330 -35.64 3.90 -5.28
C ILE A 330 -35.35 2.44 -4.96
N ALA A 331 -34.19 2.15 -4.38
CA ALA A 331 -33.90 0.88 -3.74
C ALA A 331 -34.31 0.97 -2.26
N PRO A 332 -35.31 0.19 -1.78
CA PRO A 332 -35.79 0.28 -0.39
C PRO A 332 -34.84 -0.34 0.65
N GLY A 333 -33.77 -0.97 0.20
CA GLY A 333 -32.75 -1.66 0.98
C GLY A 333 -31.52 -1.89 0.11
N PRO A 334 -30.45 -2.51 0.64
CA PRO A 334 -29.29 -2.86 -0.16
C PRO A 334 -29.68 -3.82 -1.29
N LEU A 335 -29.22 -3.55 -2.50
CA LEU A 335 -29.37 -4.49 -3.61
C LEU A 335 -28.33 -5.60 -3.52
N ALA A 336 -28.63 -6.74 -4.14
CA ALA A 336 -27.59 -7.70 -4.48
C ALA A 336 -26.53 -7.01 -5.36
N PRO A 337 -25.22 -7.25 -5.15
CA PRO A 337 -24.16 -6.56 -5.89
C PRO A 337 -24.27 -6.63 -7.42
N ALA A 338 -24.74 -7.76 -7.95
CA ALA A 338 -24.97 -7.93 -9.37
C ALA A 338 -26.10 -7.02 -9.89
N ASP A 339 -27.20 -6.91 -9.13
CA ASP A 339 -28.32 -6.03 -9.45
C ASP A 339 -27.96 -4.55 -9.33
N ASP A 340 -27.16 -4.17 -8.32
CA ASP A 340 -26.61 -2.81 -8.19
C ASP A 340 -25.70 -2.46 -9.39
N ALA A 341 -24.80 -3.36 -9.77
CA ALA A 341 -23.91 -3.16 -10.91
C ALA A 341 -24.69 -3.01 -12.22
N GLU A 342 -25.73 -3.81 -12.42
CA GLU A 342 -26.59 -3.72 -13.60
C GLU A 342 -27.41 -2.42 -13.61
N LEU A 343 -27.95 -2.00 -12.47
CA LEU A 343 -28.66 -0.72 -12.36
C LEU A 343 -27.72 0.47 -12.67
N ARG A 344 -26.48 0.45 -12.19
CA ARG A 344 -25.46 1.50 -12.46
C ARG A 344 -25.06 1.60 -13.93
N ALA A 345 -25.24 0.53 -14.71
CA ALA A 345 -24.99 0.59 -16.15
C ALA A 345 -25.91 1.63 -16.82
N VAL A 346 -27.15 1.76 -16.34
CA VAL A 346 -28.21 2.60 -16.94
C VAL A 346 -28.65 3.78 -16.06
N ALA A 347 -28.23 3.84 -14.81
CA ALA A 347 -28.57 4.90 -13.85
C ALA A 347 -27.33 5.47 -13.15
N THR A 348 -27.49 6.65 -12.55
CA THR A 348 -26.47 7.29 -11.70
C THR A 348 -26.96 7.34 -10.27
N LEU A 349 -26.14 6.92 -9.31
CA LEU A 349 -26.47 7.02 -7.90
C LEU A 349 -26.45 8.50 -7.47
N GLU A 350 -27.57 9.00 -6.94
CA GLU A 350 -27.71 10.36 -6.41
C GLU A 350 -27.59 10.41 -4.89
N ALA A 351 -28.05 9.37 -4.18
CA ALA A 351 -27.95 9.28 -2.73
C ALA A 351 -27.67 7.82 -2.30
N PRO A 352 -26.46 7.51 -1.80
CA PRO A 352 -26.16 6.20 -1.20
C PRO A 352 -26.86 6.01 0.14
N GLY A 353 -26.95 4.76 0.60
CA GLY A 353 -27.42 4.40 1.93
C GLY A 353 -28.32 3.16 1.93
N LEU A 354 -28.95 2.89 3.08
CA LEU A 354 -29.93 1.81 3.23
C LEU A 354 -31.07 1.93 2.21
N ALA A 355 -31.60 3.14 2.03
CA ALA A 355 -32.55 3.44 0.98
C ALA A 355 -31.88 4.31 -0.09
N ALA A 356 -31.29 3.66 -1.09
CA ALA A 356 -30.54 4.34 -2.13
C ALA A 356 -31.45 4.95 -3.22
N ARG A 357 -31.07 6.12 -3.72
CA ARG A 357 -31.73 6.80 -4.85
C ARG A 357 -30.80 6.87 -6.04
N TYR A 358 -31.30 6.43 -7.18
CA TYR A 358 -30.64 6.57 -8.47
C TYR A 358 -31.50 7.42 -9.41
N ARG A 359 -30.88 7.95 -10.45
CA ARG A 359 -31.52 8.69 -11.54
C ARG A 359 -31.17 8.05 -12.86
N ILE A 360 -32.18 7.79 -13.67
CA ILE A 360 -32.00 7.50 -15.09
C ILE A 360 -32.09 8.81 -15.87
N SER A 361 -31.17 9.02 -16.80
CA SER A 361 -31.11 10.20 -17.66
C SER A 361 -30.73 9.81 -19.08
N GLU A 362 -30.90 10.73 -20.03
CA GLU A 362 -30.39 10.54 -21.40
C GLU A 362 -28.88 10.23 -21.41
N GLU A 363 -28.12 10.86 -20.51
CA GLU A 363 -26.68 10.65 -20.41
C GLU A 363 -26.30 9.26 -19.88
N SER A 364 -27.01 8.76 -18.86
CA SER A 364 -26.76 7.42 -18.32
C SER A 364 -27.16 6.33 -19.33
N LEU A 365 -28.25 6.52 -20.06
CA LEU A 365 -28.69 5.62 -21.13
C LEU A 365 -27.73 5.65 -22.34
N ALA A 366 -27.32 6.84 -22.79
CA ALA A 366 -26.32 6.95 -23.86
C ALA A 366 -24.98 6.32 -23.44
N ARG A 367 -24.60 6.41 -22.14
CA ARG A 367 -23.43 5.68 -21.61
C ARG A 367 -23.63 4.17 -21.72
N ALA A 368 -24.80 3.66 -21.36
CA ALA A 368 -25.13 2.24 -21.45
C ALA A 368 -25.04 1.71 -22.89
N PHE A 369 -25.65 2.40 -23.86
CA PHE A 369 -25.61 2.00 -25.27
C PHE A 369 -24.21 2.04 -25.86
N ARG A 370 -23.41 3.07 -25.52
CA ARG A 370 -22.00 3.13 -25.89
C ARG A 370 -21.14 2.02 -25.26
N ALA A 371 -21.57 1.45 -24.14
CA ALA A 371 -20.93 0.29 -23.54
C ALA A 371 -21.35 -1.05 -24.21
N GLY A 372 -22.20 -0.99 -25.23
CA GLY A 372 -22.62 -2.13 -26.05
C GLY A 372 -23.94 -2.77 -25.64
N LEU A 373 -24.68 -2.19 -24.70
CA LEU A 373 -26.05 -2.61 -24.41
C LEU A 373 -26.95 -2.21 -25.56
N ASP A 374 -27.97 -3.00 -25.87
CA ASP A 374 -29.04 -2.61 -26.80
C ASP A 374 -30.31 -2.23 -26.05
N ARG A 375 -31.29 -1.71 -26.79
CA ARG A 375 -32.60 -1.27 -26.26
C ARG A 375 -33.29 -2.37 -25.46
N ASP A 376 -33.34 -3.58 -26.02
CA ASP A 376 -34.12 -4.69 -25.44
C ASP A 376 -33.43 -5.23 -24.19
N ALA A 377 -32.09 -5.25 -24.15
CA ALA A 377 -31.31 -5.55 -22.96
C ALA A 377 -31.59 -4.53 -21.85
N VAL A 378 -31.55 -3.22 -22.15
CA VAL A 378 -31.85 -2.17 -21.16
C VAL A 378 -33.27 -2.31 -20.59
N LEU A 379 -34.28 -2.49 -21.44
CA LEU A 379 -35.66 -2.67 -20.98
C LEU A 379 -35.84 -3.97 -20.19
N GLY A 380 -35.26 -5.07 -20.66
CA GLY A 380 -35.30 -6.35 -19.95
C GLY A 380 -34.65 -6.30 -18.57
N SER A 381 -33.52 -5.59 -18.44
CA SER A 381 -32.86 -5.30 -17.16
C SER A 381 -33.77 -4.52 -16.22
N LEU A 382 -34.33 -3.40 -16.69
CA LEU A 382 -35.22 -2.56 -15.88
C LEU A 382 -36.49 -3.30 -15.45
N GLU A 383 -37.05 -4.14 -16.33
CA GLU A 383 -38.25 -4.92 -16.02
C GLU A 383 -37.98 -6.02 -15.00
N ARG A 384 -36.83 -6.70 -15.09
CA ARG A 384 -36.43 -7.71 -14.10
C ARG A 384 -36.15 -7.09 -12.73
N LEU A 385 -35.50 -5.93 -12.69
CA LEU A 385 -35.16 -5.23 -11.45
C LEU A 385 -36.36 -4.53 -10.81
N SER A 386 -37.40 -4.20 -11.57
CA SER A 386 -38.52 -3.40 -11.07
C SER A 386 -39.54 -4.25 -10.31
N VAL A 387 -39.88 -3.80 -9.10
CA VAL A 387 -40.98 -4.36 -8.31
C VAL A 387 -42.34 -3.85 -8.82
N SER A 388 -42.37 -2.69 -9.47
CA SER A 388 -43.60 -2.00 -9.90
C SER A 388 -43.83 -2.02 -11.42
N GLY A 389 -42.97 -2.69 -12.20
CA GLY A 389 -42.92 -2.61 -13.66
C GLY A 389 -42.22 -1.33 -14.16
N VAL A 390 -42.02 -1.23 -15.47
CA VAL A 390 -41.34 -0.08 -16.11
C VAL A 390 -42.37 1.01 -16.45
N PRO A 391 -42.25 2.25 -15.92
CA PRO A 391 -43.15 3.34 -16.27
C PRO A 391 -43.05 3.71 -17.75
N GLN A 392 -44.18 4.03 -18.38
CA GLN A 392 -44.22 4.42 -19.80
C GLN A 392 -43.26 5.59 -20.15
N PRO A 393 -43.11 6.66 -19.33
CA PRO A 393 -42.15 7.72 -19.62
C PRO A 393 -40.70 7.23 -19.72
N LEU A 394 -40.33 6.24 -18.89
CA LEU A 394 -39.00 5.65 -18.90
C LEU A 394 -38.80 4.77 -20.14
N ALA A 395 -39.77 3.94 -20.50
CA ALA A 395 -39.71 3.14 -21.72
C ALA A 395 -39.55 4.02 -22.97
N TYR A 396 -40.34 5.09 -23.06
CA TYR A 396 -40.23 6.06 -24.16
C TYR A 396 -38.84 6.73 -24.20
N LEU A 397 -38.28 7.10 -23.05
CA LEU A 397 -36.94 7.68 -22.99
C LEU A 397 -35.86 6.71 -23.52
N VAL A 398 -35.95 5.44 -23.13
CA VAL A 398 -35.03 4.39 -23.61
C VAL A 398 -35.12 4.27 -25.13
N ASP A 399 -36.34 4.23 -25.69
CA ASP A 399 -36.58 4.17 -27.13
C ASP A 399 -35.98 5.38 -27.85
N GLN A 400 -36.26 6.59 -27.36
CA GLN A 400 -35.78 7.84 -27.94
C GLN A 400 -34.24 7.91 -27.95
N VAL A 401 -33.58 7.49 -26.87
CA VAL A 401 -32.11 7.54 -26.79
C VAL A 401 -31.50 6.42 -27.63
N ALA A 402 -32.10 5.23 -27.67
CA ALA A 402 -31.64 4.13 -28.51
C ALA A 402 -31.70 4.47 -30.01
N GLU A 403 -32.73 5.17 -30.47
CA GLU A 403 -32.85 5.64 -31.86
C GLU A 403 -31.79 6.72 -32.21
N ARG A 404 -31.37 7.52 -31.23
CA ARG A 404 -30.40 8.61 -31.43
C ARG A 404 -28.95 8.19 -31.23
N ASP A 405 -28.68 7.20 -30.39
CA ASP A 405 -27.33 6.73 -30.15
C ASP A 405 -26.76 6.05 -31.40
N GLY A 406 -25.53 6.41 -31.77
CA GLY A 406 -24.92 5.93 -33.02
C GLY A 406 -25.50 6.52 -34.31
N SER A 407 -26.39 7.52 -34.23
CA SER A 407 -26.89 8.24 -35.42
C SER A 407 -25.80 9.04 -36.15
N ILE A 408 -24.68 9.33 -35.48
CA ILE A 408 -23.51 9.98 -36.06
C ILE A 408 -22.35 8.99 -36.06
N VAL A 409 -21.88 8.60 -37.25
CA VAL A 409 -20.85 7.58 -37.42
C VAL A 409 -19.56 8.20 -37.92
N VAL A 410 -18.49 8.06 -37.15
CA VAL A 410 -17.13 8.51 -37.47
C VAL A 410 -16.32 7.34 -37.99
N ASP A 411 -15.71 7.54 -39.16
CA ASP A 411 -14.96 6.53 -39.89
C ASP A 411 -13.63 7.10 -40.39
N LEU A 412 -12.76 6.22 -40.88
CA LEU A 412 -11.48 6.61 -41.47
C LEU A 412 -11.71 7.40 -42.77
N GLY A 413 -10.89 8.44 -42.96
CA GLY A 413 -10.86 9.19 -44.21
C GLY A 413 -10.37 8.34 -45.39
N VAL A 414 -10.68 8.79 -46.61
CA VAL A 414 -10.26 8.12 -47.84
C VAL A 414 -8.74 8.00 -47.87
N GLY A 415 -8.22 6.79 -48.09
CA GLY A 415 -6.77 6.51 -48.07
C GLY A 415 -6.12 6.48 -46.68
N GLY A 416 -6.92 6.45 -45.60
CA GLY A 416 -6.43 6.39 -44.21
C GLY A 416 -5.97 7.73 -43.65
N VAL A 417 -6.21 8.83 -44.36
CA VAL A 417 -5.86 10.20 -43.94
C VAL A 417 -7.13 10.95 -43.56
N GLY A 418 -7.16 11.50 -42.34
CA GLY A 418 -8.32 12.22 -41.81
C GLY A 418 -9.48 11.31 -41.40
N SER A 419 -10.69 11.86 -41.38
CA SER A 419 -11.90 11.15 -40.99
C SER A 419 -13.12 11.58 -41.78
N VAL A 420 -14.09 10.67 -41.88
CA VAL A 420 -15.42 10.91 -42.45
C VAL A 420 -16.46 10.78 -41.33
N VAL A 421 -17.37 11.73 -41.23
CA VAL A 421 -18.48 11.73 -40.26
C VAL A 421 -19.79 11.65 -41.04
N ARG A 422 -20.62 10.65 -40.76
CA ARG A 422 -21.91 10.44 -41.40
C ARG A 422 -23.04 10.66 -40.40
N GLY A 423 -24.14 11.25 -40.84
CA GLY A 423 -25.31 11.53 -40.00
C GLY A 423 -26.46 12.09 -40.83
N THR A 424 -27.55 12.49 -40.17
CA THR A 424 -28.65 13.17 -40.87
C THR A 424 -28.25 14.60 -41.27
N ALA A 425 -28.95 15.17 -42.25
CA ALA A 425 -28.64 16.51 -42.74
C ALA A 425 -28.65 17.56 -41.62
N ASP A 426 -29.68 17.53 -40.76
CA ASP A 426 -29.85 18.46 -39.65
C ASP A 426 -28.73 18.30 -38.59
N GLN A 427 -28.31 17.06 -38.31
CA GLN A 427 -27.20 16.80 -37.37
C GLN A 427 -25.88 17.37 -37.87
N LEU A 428 -25.59 17.16 -39.15
CA LEU A 428 -24.35 17.65 -39.75
C LEU A 428 -24.37 19.16 -39.99
N ASP A 429 -25.56 19.76 -40.18
CA ASP A 429 -25.73 21.22 -40.20
C ASP A 429 -25.34 21.81 -38.84
N LEU A 430 -25.83 21.20 -37.76
CA LEU A 430 -25.51 21.64 -36.40
C LEU A 430 -24.02 21.52 -36.09
N ILE A 431 -23.41 20.36 -36.40
CA ILE A 431 -21.95 20.14 -36.22
C ILE A 431 -21.12 21.15 -37.04
N GLY A 432 -21.54 21.43 -38.27
CA GLY A 432 -20.82 22.32 -39.17
C GLY A 432 -20.75 23.77 -38.67
N VAL A 433 -21.72 24.21 -37.87
CA VAL A 433 -21.78 25.59 -37.33
C VAL A 433 -21.40 25.71 -35.85
N ASP A 434 -21.21 24.57 -35.16
CA ASP A 434 -20.88 24.52 -33.75
C ASP A 434 -19.57 25.26 -33.44
N ALA A 435 -19.61 26.17 -32.46
CA ALA A 435 -18.47 26.98 -32.07
C ALA A 435 -17.30 26.15 -31.51
N GLU A 436 -17.60 25.09 -30.76
CA GLU A 436 -16.61 24.22 -30.11
C GLU A 436 -15.89 23.36 -31.15
N LEU A 437 -16.55 23.04 -32.26
CA LEU A 437 -16.02 22.18 -33.32
C LEU A 437 -15.42 22.94 -34.50
N ARG A 438 -15.41 24.27 -34.52
CA ARG A 438 -14.86 25.06 -35.65
C ARG A 438 -13.41 24.70 -35.99
N GLN A 439 -12.62 24.34 -34.99
CA GLN A 439 -11.21 23.96 -35.18
C GLN A 439 -11.04 22.70 -36.03
N MET A 440 -12.06 21.85 -36.10
CA MET A 440 -12.04 20.61 -36.89
C MET A 440 -11.98 20.87 -38.39
N SER A 441 -12.19 22.10 -38.89
CA SER A 441 -12.08 22.43 -40.32
C SER A 441 -12.90 21.50 -41.21
N TRP A 442 -14.21 21.45 -40.98
CA TRP A 442 -15.13 20.57 -41.69
C TRP A 442 -15.24 20.94 -43.17
N ASP A 443 -15.15 19.93 -44.04
CA ASP A 443 -15.59 20.00 -45.42
C ASP A 443 -16.86 19.17 -45.60
N ARG A 444 -17.82 19.66 -46.39
CA ARG A 444 -19.13 19.05 -46.54
C ARG A 444 -19.38 18.61 -47.99
N PRO A 445 -18.94 17.40 -48.37
CA PRO A 445 -19.11 16.91 -49.74
C PRO A 445 -20.58 16.65 -50.09
N ASP A 446 -21.43 16.30 -49.12
CA ASP A 446 -22.86 16.09 -49.31
C ASP A 446 -23.66 16.36 -48.02
N LEU A 447 -24.99 16.23 -48.10
CA LEU A 447 -25.88 16.54 -46.96
C LEU A 447 -25.70 15.59 -45.78
N THR A 448 -25.23 14.37 -46.01
CA THR A 448 -25.11 13.28 -45.02
C THR A 448 -23.66 12.94 -44.64
N THR A 449 -22.70 13.74 -45.10
CA THR A 449 -21.27 13.51 -44.86
C THR A 449 -20.53 14.81 -44.55
N LEU A 450 -19.75 14.81 -43.47
CA LEU A 450 -18.66 15.76 -43.21
C LEU A 450 -17.33 15.04 -43.31
N THR A 451 -16.29 15.76 -43.72
CA THR A 451 -14.91 15.25 -43.73
C THR A 451 -13.98 16.24 -43.05
N THR A 452 -12.90 15.72 -42.50
CA THR A 452 -11.85 16.55 -41.91
C THR A 452 -10.50 15.84 -42.00
N ARG A 453 -9.41 16.63 -42.00
CA ARG A 453 -8.04 16.15 -41.97
C ARG A 453 -7.63 15.52 -40.62
N TYR A 454 -8.41 15.74 -39.55
CA TYR A 454 -8.06 15.21 -38.23
C TYR A 454 -8.33 13.71 -38.13
N PRO A 455 -7.52 12.95 -37.37
CA PRO A 455 -7.74 11.52 -37.18
C PRO A 455 -9.12 11.23 -36.56
N ALA A 456 -9.73 10.11 -36.96
CA ALA A 456 -11.06 9.69 -36.50
C ALA A 456 -11.22 9.70 -34.98
N GLN A 457 -10.15 9.40 -34.23
CA GLN A 457 -10.15 9.41 -32.77
C GLN A 457 -10.27 10.82 -32.18
N VAL A 458 -9.48 11.76 -32.71
CA VAL A 458 -9.55 13.16 -32.28
C VAL A 458 -10.92 13.74 -32.57
N VAL A 459 -11.48 13.40 -33.73
CA VAL A 459 -12.79 13.87 -34.19
C VAL A 459 -13.91 13.26 -33.35
N HIS A 460 -13.86 11.96 -33.09
CA HIS A 460 -14.80 11.29 -32.20
C HIS A 460 -14.74 11.86 -30.77
N THR A 461 -13.55 12.09 -30.20
CA THR A 461 -13.40 12.74 -28.90
C THR A 461 -13.99 14.15 -28.92
N ALA A 462 -13.67 14.98 -29.92
CA ALA A 462 -14.20 16.34 -30.02
C ALA A 462 -15.74 16.36 -30.13
N LEU A 463 -16.31 15.49 -30.98
CA LEU A 463 -17.76 15.34 -31.11
C LEU A 463 -18.41 14.91 -29.80
N ARG A 464 -17.75 14.02 -29.04
CA ARG A 464 -18.22 13.55 -27.73
C ARG A 464 -18.14 14.62 -26.66
N ASP A 465 -17.06 15.39 -26.62
CA ASP A 465 -16.89 16.51 -25.69
C ASP A 465 -17.97 17.57 -25.93
N ALA A 466 -18.32 17.81 -27.20
CA ALA A 466 -19.44 18.66 -27.62
C ALA A 466 -20.82 17.97 -27.53
N ARG A 467 -20.92 16.80 -26.86
CA ARG A 467 -22.17 16.08 -26.55
C ARG A 467 -22.96 15.53 -27.76
N TYR A 468 -22.32 15.34 -28.92
CA TYR A 468 -22.92 14.63 -30.06
C TYR A 468 -22.85 13.10 -29.88
N PRO A 469 -23.88 12.34 -30.30
CA PRO A 469 -23.94 10.87 -30.15
C PRO A 469 -23.09 10.15 -31.21
N ALA A 470 -21.81 10.47 -31.26
CA ALA A 470 -20.87 9.94 -32.24
C ALA A 470 -20.34 8.54 -31.84
N VAL A 471 -20.31 7.62 -32.80
CA VAL A 471 -19.70 6.28 -32.67
C VAL A 471 -18.62 6.05 -33.71
N LEU A 472 -17.60 5.27 -33.40
CA LEU A 472 -16.56 4.87 -34.34
C LEU A 472 -16.93 3.58 -35.07
N THR A 473 -16.60 3.47 -36.35
CA THR A 473 -16.63 2.19 -37.07
C THR A 473 -15.59 1.23 -36.50
N THR A 474 -15.78 -0.09 -36.72
CA THR A 474 -14.82 -1.12 -36.29
C THR A 474 -13.40 -0.86 -36.81
N ALA A 475 -13.28 -0.40 -38.07
CA ALA A 475 -12.00 -0.08 -38.69
C ALA A 475 -11.32 1.12 -38.01
N ALA A 476 -12.09 2.15 -37.64
CA ALA A 476 -11.56 3.28 -36.89
C ALA A 476 -11.20 2.88 -35.46
N GLN A 477 -11.99 2.06 -34.77
CA GLN A 477 -11.70 1.54 -33.42
C GLN A 477 -10.40 0.75 -33.35
N ALA A 478 -10.09 -0.07 -34.37
CA ALA A 478 -8.87 -0.88 -34.41
C ALA A 478 -7.56 -0.05 -34.35
N THR A 479 -7.60 1.23 -34.74
CA THR A 479 -6.44 2.14 -34.61
C THR A 479 -6.16 2.57 -33.16
N VAL A 480 -7.13 2.45 -32.25
CA VAL A 480 -6.99 2.76 -30.81
C VAL A 480 -6.25 1.66 -30.05
N ALA A 481 -6.58 0.40 -30.35
CA ALA A 481 -6.02 -0.76 -29.66
C ALA A 481 -4.53 -0.98 -29.92
N ALA A 482 -3.96 -0.30 -30.94
CA ALA A 482 -2.55 -0.39 -31.31
C ALA A 482 -1.63 0.59 -30.55
N ALA A 483 -2.17 1.43 -29.66
CA ALA A 483 -1.35 2.27 -28.81
C ALA A 483 -0.58 1.41 -27.78
N PRO A 484 0.77 1.49 -27.72
CA PRO A 484 1.53 0.69 -26.76
C PRO A 484 1.13 1.05 -25.33
N PRO A 485 1.02 0.08 -24.42
CA PRO A 485 0.69 0.36 -23.03
C PRO A 485 1.77 1.26 -22.45
N VAL A 486 1.35 2.39 -21.86
CA VAL A 486 2.21 3.24 -21.05
C VAL A 486 2.76 2.34 -19.93
N ARG A 487 4.09 2.11 -19.94
CA ARG A 487 4.75 1.37 -18.86
C ARG A 487 4.53 2.13 -17.56
N ARG A 488 3.71 1.54 -16.70
CA ARG A 488 3.53 1.94 -15.30
C ARG A 488 4.88 1.82 -14.61
N ALA A 489 5.37 2.92 -14.05
CA ALA A 489 6.55 2.90 -13.21
C ALA A 489 6.07 2.80 -11.77
N ALA A 490 5.91 1.57 -11.28
CA ALA A 490 5.47 1.29 -9.92
C ALA A 490 6.33 2.08 -8.91
N GLY A 491 5.68 2.81 -8.00
CA GLY A 491 6.34 3.29 -6.78
C GLY A 491 7.05 2.12 -6.08
N ARG A 492 8.36 2.25 -5.83
CA ARG A 492 9.20 1.17 -5.29
C ARG A 492 8.66 0.70 -3.93
N ASP A 493 8.19 -0.54 -3.88
CA ASP A 493 7.90 -1.27 -2.64
C ASP A 493 9.21 -1.34 -1.81
N PRO A 494 9.19 -1.07 -0.49
CA PRO A 494 10.34 -1.30 0.40
C PRO A 494 10.97 -2.69 0.24
N ARG A 495 10.18 -3.72 -0.06
CA ARG A 495 10.68 -5.07 -0.34
C ARG A 495 11.48 -5.13 -1.64
N ASP A 496 11.04 -4.42 -2.67
CA ASP A 496 11.77 -4.33 -3.94
C ASP A 496 13.09 -3.57 -3.75
N ALA A 497 13.09 -2.52 -2.93
CA ALA A 497 14.31 -1.79 -2.58
C ALA A 497 15.30 -2.66 -1.78
N ALA A 498 14.81 -3.44 -0.82
CA ALA A 498 15.62 -4.39 -0.06
C ALA A 498 16.20 -5.49 -0.96
N ARG A 499 15.39 -6.09 -1.84
CA ARG A 499 15.85 -7.07 -2.83
C ARG A 499 16.93 -6.49 -3.74
N ALA A 500 16.71 -5.28 -4.27
CA ALA A 500 17.69 -4.61 -5.12
C ALA A 500 19.00 -4.26 -4.39
N LEU A 501 18.94 -4.00 -3.07
CA LEU A 501 20.15 -3.85 -2.26
C LEU A 501 20.88 -5.19 -2.10
N VAL A 502 20.16 -6.24 -1.69
CA VAL A 502 20.73 -7.58 -1.45
C VAL A 502 21.38 -8.13 -2.72
N GLU A 503 20.69 -8.07 -3.86
CA GLU A 503 21.23 -8.48 -5.15
C GLU A 503 22.54 -7.74 -5.47
N ARG A 504 22.59 -6.43 -5.20
CA ARG A 504 23.79 -5.61 -5.41
C ARG A 504 24.94 -6.03 -4.50
N LEU A 505 24.67 -6.29 -3.22
CA LEU A 505 25.64 -6.76 -2.23
C LEU A 505 26.22 -8.13 -2.59
N ARG A 506 25.40 -9.03 -3.14
CA ARG A 506 25.87 -10.33 -3.65
C ARG A 506 26.74 -10.17 -4.87
N LEU A 507 26.30 -9.36 -5.84
CA LEU A 507 27.04 -9.09 -7.06
C LEU A 507 28.38 -8.36 -6.81
N THR A 508 28.47 -7.48 -5.80
CA THR A 508 29.75 -6.86 -5.41
C THR A 508 30.67 -7.89 -4.76
N THR A 509 30.12 -8.79 -3.95
CA THR A 509 30.87 -9.89 -3.32
C THR A 509 31.42 -10.87 -4.36
N GLU A 510 30.59 -11.34 -5.30
CA GLU A 510 31.00 -12.26 -6.38
C GLU A 510 32.07 -11.65 -7.29
N ARG A 511 31.98 -10.35 -7.61
CA ARG A 511 33.01 -9.64 -8.39
C ARG A 511 34.34 -9.49 -7.64
N ALA A 512 34.31 -9.48 -6.31
CA ALA A 512 35.49 -9.38 -5.45
C ALA A 512 36.15 -10.75 -5.14
N GLU A 513 35.55 -11.88 -5.57
CA GLU A 513 36.10 -13.24 -5.36
C GLU A 513 37.43 -13.51 -6.10
N GLY A 514 37.94 -12.54 -6.87
CA GLY A 514 39.27 -12.58 -7.48
C GLY A 514 40.45 -12.18 -6.56
N GLU A 515 40.22 -11.50 -5.43
CA GLU A 515 41.30 -11.00 -4.54
C GLU A 515 40.84 -10.70 -3.07
N PRO A 516 40.16 -11.62 -2.35
CA PRO A 516 39.16 -11.22 -1.34
C PRO A 516 39.67 -11.07 0.09
N GLU A 517 40.67 -11.85 0.52
CA GLU A 517 41.13 -11.81 1.93
C GLU A 517 41.95 -10.56 2.24
N GLN A 518 42.76 -10.09 1.28
CA GLN A 518 43.72 -9.02 1.52
C GLN A 518 43.09 -7.61 1.53
N GLU A 519 42.08 -7.37 0.69
CA GLU A 519 41.31 -6.12 0.75
C GLU A 519 40.44 -6.04 2.01
N TRP A 520 39.85 -7.17 2.42
CA TRP A 520 39.09 -7.28 3.67
C TRP A 520 39.95 -7.01 4.90
N LEU A 521 41.11 -7.69 5.01
CA LEU A 521 42.10 -7.45 6.07
C LEU A 521 42.60 -6.00 6.05
N GLY A 522 42.82 -5.43 4.86
CA GLY A 522 43.22 -4.03 4.68
C GLY A 522 42.22 -3.05 5.26
N ARG A 523 40.92 -3.24 5.00
CA ARG A 523 39.85 -2.39 5.53
C ARG A 523 39.66 -2.55 7.04
N GLN A 524 39.74 -3.79 7.56
CA GLN A 524 39.66 -4.05 9.00
C GLN A 524 40.77 -3.30 9.77
N ILE A 525 41.96 -3.20 9.18
CA ILE A 525 43.07 -2.45 9.76
C ILE A 525 42.86 -0.93 9.61
N ASP A 526 42.29 -0.46 8.49
CA ASP A 526 41.95 0.95 8.29
C ASP A 526 40.94 1.48 9.32
N LEU A 527 40.02 0.64 9.80
CA LEU A 527 39.13 0.97 10.93
C LEU A 527 39.89 1.11 12.25
N ALA A 528 40.79 0.18 12.54
CA ALA A 528 41.64 0.27 13.72
C ALA A 528 42.55 1.52 13.67
N VAL A 529 42.96 1.96 12.47
CA VAL A 529 43.66 3.24 12.28
C VAL A 529 42.76 4.43 12.65
N ARG A 530 41.52 4.46 12.17
CA ARG A 530 40.56 5.54 12.48
C ARG A 530 40.22 5.61 13.97
N GLY A 531 40.01 4.45 14.60
CA GLY A 531 39.70 4.31 16.03
C GLY A 531 40.91 4.40 16.97
N ARG A 532 42.14 4.32 16.44
CA ARG A 532 43.39 4.13 17.19
C ARG A 532 43.33 2.91 18.14
N THR A 533 42.63 1.87 17.72
CA THR A 533 42.35 0.68 18.53
C THR A 533 43.50 -0.34 18.38
N PRO A 534 43.99 -0.96 19.47
CA PRO A 534 44.95 -2.06 19.38
C PRO A 534 44.36 -3.28 18.64
N ILE A 535 45.13 -3.88 17.75
CA ILE A 535 44.76 -5.11 17.04
C ILE A 535 45.93 -6.10 17.04
N ARG A 536 45.62 -7.40 16.97
CA ARG A 536 46.59 -8.47 16.79
C ARG A 536 46.59 -8.94 15.34
N LEU A 537 47.73 -8.79 14.67
CA LEU A 537 47.96 -9.25 13.31
C LEU A 537 48.75 -10.56 13.31
N THR A 538 48.22 -11.60 12.69
CA THR A 538 48.98 -12.83 12.42
C THR A 538 49.60 -12.73 11.04
N VAL A 539 50.93 -12.71 10.98
CA VAL A 539 51.70 -12.54 9.73
C VAL A 539 52.47 -13.81 9.38
N ARG A 540 52.38 -14.25 8.13
CA ARG A 540 53.16 -15.36 7.58
C ARG A 540 54.58 -14.90 7.26
N MET A 541 55.55 -15.52 7.92
CA MET A 541 56.97 -15.24 7.76
C MET A 541 57.55 -16.00 6.54
N PRO A 542 58.71 -15.57 5.98
CA PRO A 542 59.32 -16.22 4.82
C PRO A 542 59.70 -17.70 5.00
N ASP A 543 59.81 -18.17 6.25
CA ASP A 543 60.07 -19.57 6.61
C ASP A 543 58.80 -20.43 6.69
N GLY A 544 57.63 -19.84 6.37
CA GLY A 544 56.32 -20.50 6.41
C GLY A 544 55.67 -20.50 7.79
N THR A 545 56.32 -19.96 8.83
CA THR A 545 55.73 -19.86 10.17
C THR A 545 54.80 -18.66 10.28
N GLU A 546 53.76 -18.77 11.12
CA GLU A 546 52.84 -17.66 11.39
C GLU A 546 53.17 -17.03 12.75
N ARG A 547 53.26 -15.70 12.79
CA ARG A 547 53.66 -14.97 13.99
C ARG A 547 52.67 -13.85 14.32
N PRO A 548 52.13 -13.80 15.54
CA PRO A 548 51.24 -12.72 15.97
C PRO A 548 52.03 -11.45 16.35
N PHE A 549 51.47 -10.29 16.04
CA PHE A 549 51.95 -8.96 16.40
C PHE A 549 50.78 -8.11 16.94
N SER A 550 50.83 -7.70 18.20
CA SER A 550 49.88 -6.71 18.74
C SER A 550 50.37 -5.30 18.39
N ILE A 551 49.61 -4.58 17.57
CA ILE A 551 49.95 -3.25 17.09
C ILE A 551 48.80 -2.27 17.29
N VAL A 552 49.13 -0.99 17.53
CA VAL A 552 48.20 0.13 17.33
C VAL A 552 48.49 0.70 15.93
N PRO A 553 47.67 0.40 14.92
CA PRO A 553 47.92 0.79 13.55
C PRO A 553 47.72 2.30 13.40
N THR A 554 48.60 2.92 12.61
CA THR A 554 48.64 4.36 12.37
C THR A 554 48.32 4.71 10.92
N SER A 555 48.59 3.80 9.97
CA SER A 555 48.15 3.93 8.58
C SER A 555 48.20 2.60 7.84
N VAL A 556 47.34 2.45 6.82
CA VAL A 556 47.46 1.43 5.77
C VAL A 556 47.58 2.14 4.44
N ALA A 557 48.69 1.95 3.74
CA ALA A 557 48.92 2.55 2.43
C ALA A 557 49.88 1.71 1.60
N ALA A 558 49.68 1.66 0.29
CA ALA A 558 50.53 0.93 -0.66
C ALA A 558 50.78 -0.55 -0.27
N GLY A 559 49.75 -1.23 0.25
CA GLY A 559 49.84 -2.63 0.65
C GLY A 559 50.71 -2.88 1.90
N ARG A 560 50.91 -1.88 2.76
CA ARG A 560 51.65 -1.98 4.02
C ARG A 560 50.87 -1.36 5.17
N VAL A 561 50.95 -2.01 6.31
CA VAL A 561 50.38 -1.59 7.59
C VAL A 561 51.50 -1.02 8.44
N ARG A 562 51.38 0.23 8.88
CA ARG A 562 52.30 0.85 9.82
C ARG A 562 51.62 1.01 11.16
N GLY A 563 52.29 0.66 12.25
CA GLY A 563 51.73 0.72 13.59
C GLY A 563 52.79 0.65 14.67
N LYS A 564 52.41 1.02 15.89
CA LYS A 564 53.27 0.89 17.07
C LYS A 564 53.02 -0.47 17.72
N ASP A 565 54.05 -1.30 17.83
CA ASP A 565 53.97 -2.59 18.51
C ASP A 565 53.89 -2.38 20.02
N THR A 566 52.82 -2.89 20.65
CA THR A 566 52.55 -2.70 22.08
C THR A 566 53.41 -3.57 22.98
N THR A 567 54.05 -4.62 22.45
CA THR A 567 54.87 -5.57 23.23
C THR A 567 56.32 -5.13 23.37
N VAL A 568 56.87 -4.46 22.34
CA VAL A 568 58.26 -4.02 22.30
C VAL A 568 58.44 -2.51 22.19
N ASP A 569 57.34 -1.75 22.14
CA ASP A 569 57.31 -0.28 22.09
C ASP A 569 58.05 0.34 20.89
N VAL A 570 57.99 -0.32 19.73
CA VAL A 570 58.71 0.08 18.50
C VAL A 570 57.74 0.21 17.32
N GLU A 571 57.97 1.18 16.43
CA GLU A 571 57.24 1.28 15.16
C GLU A 571 57.58 0.11 14.24
N ARG A 572 56.54 -0.57 13.75
CA ARG A 572 56.66 -1.66 12.78
C ARG A 572 55.90 -1.33 11.50
N THR A 573 56.42 -1.83 10.39
CA THR A 573 55.74 -1.83 9.09
C THR A 573 55.64 -3.26 8.59
N LEU A 574 54.42 -3.75 8.40
CA LEU A 574 54.12 -5.12 8.00
C LEU A 574 53.48 -5.11 6.60
N PRO A 575 53.91 -5.96 5.66
CA PRO A 575 53.26 -6.07 4.37
C PRO A 575 51.87 -6.69 4.55
N LEU A 576 50.85 -6.02 4.00
CA LEU A 576 49.45 -6.46 4.11
C LEU A 576 49.30 -7.86 3.52
N SER A 577 49.93 -8.12 2.37
CA SER A 577 49.92 -9.40 1.66
C SER A 577 50.40 -10.63 2.45
N LEU A 578 51.07 -10.43 3.60
CA LEU A 578 51.50 -11.52 4.48
C LEU A 578 50.62 -11.63 5.73
N VAL A 579 49.66 -10.74 5.94
CA VAL A 579 48.67 -10.83 7.01
C VAL A 579 47.70 -11.94 6.67
N VAL A 580 47.50 -12.85 7.61
CA VAL A 580 46.64 -14.05 7.47
C VAL A 580 45.39 -13.93 8.34
N ALA A 581 45.48 -13.19 9.45
CA ALA A 581 44.34 -12.91 10.32
C ALA A 581 44.53 -11.55 11.04
N VAL A 582 43.41 -10.88 11.32
CA VAL A 582 43.33 -9.69 12.16
C VAL A 582 42.31 -9.97 13.27
N GLU A 583 42.75 -9.88 14.52
CA GLU A 583 41.91 -10.01 15.71
C GLU A 583 41.92 -8.67 16.46
N SER A 584 40.79 -8.23 17.00
CA SER A 584 40.76 -7.10 17.93
C SER A 584 41.29 -7.54 19.29
N ASP A 585 42.32 -6.87 19.82
CA ASP A 585 42.70 -7.01 21.23
C ASP A 585 41.66 -6.20 22.02
N ALA A 586 40.68 -6.89 22.61
CA ALA A 586 39.66 -6.30 23.48
C ALA A 586 40.27 -5.74 24.78
#